data_AF-A0A6J8BR47-F1
#
_entry.id   AF-A0A6J8BR47-F1
#
_cell.length_a   1.000
_cell.length_b   1.000
_cell.length_c   1.000
_cell.angle_alpha   90.00
_cell.angle_beta   90.00
_cell.angle_gamma   90.00
#
_symmetry.space_group_name_H-M   'P 1'
#
loop_
_entity.id
_entity.type
_entity.pdbx_description
1 polymer ?
#
loop_
_entity_poly.entity_id
_entity_poly.type
_entity_poly.pdbx_seq_one_letter_code
_entity_poly.pdbx_strand_id
1 'polypeptide(L)'
;MNICILSVDGQTRSTADITSEMRTAIAAMMKKNVEQSLYYRLSKCQLRVDEEDVVHRNARQNALRVFNDIPNDCLNVKETVVPLQGKTWASWSQKLKNVCKSSQYKTLQEVGLIKWEMNEDRKKQMKICENLGPLMKTFLSILLKSINSHENCTVFVLWLKNYLDQKSRSVLPGYLSQYKNDWQNLNANRDNKKESSIIKRCRKELEKSEYNLAEASFGFEHLCREMGQIFESIDQFSAGRCTRGVFVQLVPVSIEKSKYDYVLVIDTEGLRAPELANQKQSHDNELATFVIGLGDITIVNIKGENTAEMKDVLQIAVHAF
;
A
#
# COMPACT_ATOMS: atom_id res chain seq x y z
N MET A 1 12.28 34.34 -8.10
CA MET A 1 13.39 34.54 -9.07
C MET A 1 12.74 34.56 -10.46
N ASN A 2 12.56 35.73 -11.07
CA ASN A 2 11.95 35.85 -12.40
C ASN A 2 13.03 35.60 -13.45
N ILE A 3 13.01 34.43 -14.09
CA ILE A 3 13.89 34.13 -15.22
C ILE A 3 13.29 34.81 -16.45
N CYS A 4 13.91 35.89 -16.91
CA CYS A 4 13.58 36.57 -18.16
C CYS A 4 14.53 36.04 -19.24
N ILE A 5 14.01 35.30 -20.22
CA ILE A 5 14.79 34.77 -21.35
C ILE A 5 14.55 35.72 -22.53
N LEU A 6 15.57 36.50 -22.91
CA LEU A 6 15.53 37.39 -24.07
C LEU A 6 15.74 36.57 -25.36
N SER A 7 14.87 36.78 -26.35
CA SER A 7 15.11 36.28 -27.72
C SER A 7 16.28 37.02 -28.36
N VAL A 8 16.93 36.40 -29.34
CA VAL A 8 18.01 36.99 -30.17
C VAL A 8 17.57 38.29 -30.86
N ASP A 9 16.26 38.50 -30.98
CA ASP A 9 15.61 39.64 -31.65
C ASP A 9 15.20 40.76 -30.67
N GLY A 10 15.60 40.69 -29.40
CA GLY A 10 15.37 41.75 -28.40
C GLY A 10 13.94 41.86 -27.85
N GLN A 11 13.01 41.00 -28.27
CA GLN A 11 11.66 40.95 -27.71
C GLN A 11 11.64 40.14 -26.40
N THR A 12 11.10 40.74 -25.33
CA THR A 12 10.80 40.06 -24.07
C THR A 12 9.68 39.06 -24.28
N ARG A 13 10.03 37.77 -24.30
CA ARG A 13 9.05 36.68 -24.41
C ARG A 13 8.48 36.38 -23.03
N SER A 14 7.16 36.22 -22.92
CA SER A 14 6.57 35.84 -21.64
C SER A 14 6.92 34.39 -21.30
N THR A 15 6.97 34.05 -20.02
CA THR A 15 7.16 32.67 -19.54
C THR A 15 6.06 31.73 -20.05
N ALA A 16 4.85 32.24 -20.31
CA ALA A 16 3.75 31.47 -20.88
C ALA A 16 4.02 31.06 -22.33
N ASP A 17 4.60 31.95 -23.14
CA ASP A 17 4.92 31.68 -24.55
C ASP A 17 6.00 30.61 -24.68
N ILE A 18 7.07 30.72 -23.87
CA ILE A 18 8.16 29.75 -23.83
C ILE A 18 7.65 28.37 -23.40
N THR A 19 6.80 28.32 -22.38
CA THR A 19 6.20 27.07 -21.90
C THR A 19 5.31 26.42 -22.96
N SER A 20 4.53 27.21 -23.70
CA SER A 20 3.69 26.73 -24.78
C SER A 20 4.51 26.15 -25.94
N GLU A 21 5.59 26.83 -26.32
CA GLU A 21 6.47 26.42 -27.42
C GLU A 21 7.28 25.17 -27.04
N MET A 22 7.83 25.10 -25.82
CA MET A 22 8.48 23.90 -25.30
C MET A 22 7.52 22.71 -25.25
N ARG A 23 6.28 22.91 -24.79
CA ARG A 23 5.26 21.85 -24.81
C ARG A 23 4.96 21.37 -26.22
N THR A 24 4.89 22.30 -27.19
CA THR A 24 4.64 21.98 -28.60
C THR A 24 5.80 21.20 -29.20
N ALA A 25 7.04 21.63 -28.96
CA ALA A 25 8.25 20.95 -29.43
C ALA A 25 8.39 19.54 -28.83
N ILE A 26 8.20 19.41 -27.51
CA ILE A 26 8.23 18.11 -26.82
C ILE A 26 7.09 17.20 -27.34
N ALA A 27 5.88 17.73 -27.52
CA ALA A 27 4.77 16.95 -28.07
C ALA A 27 5.04 16.48 -29.51
N ALA A 28 5.66 17.33 -30.34
CA ALA A 28 6.08 16.96 -31.70
C ALA A 28 7.18 15.90 -31.70
N MET A 29 8.14 15.99 -30.76
CA MET A 29 9.17 14.96 -30.56
C MET A 29 8.59 13.63 -30.09
N MET A 30 7.66 13.67 -29.13
CA MET A 30 6.99 12.48 -28.58
C MET A 30 6.06 11.79 -29.59
N LYS A 31 5.48 12.56 -30.53
CA LYS A 31 4.68 12.01 -31.65
C LYS A 31 5.51 11.22 -32.66
N LYS A 32 6.81 11.49 -32.78
CA LYS A 32 7.71 10.58 -33.48
C LYS A 32 7.95 9.41 -32.53
N ASN A 33 7.48 8.20 -32.85
CA ASN A 33 7.65 7.00 -32.01
C ASN A 33 9.12 6.83 -31.55
N VAL A 34 9.48 7.40 -30.40
CA VAL A 34 10.87 7.42 -29.91
C VAL A 34 11.31 6.01 -29.52
N GLU A 35 10.39 5.21 -28.96
CA GLU A 35 10.64 3.79 -28.63
C GLU A 35 10.97 2.96 -29.87
N GLN A 36 10.19 3.08 -30.95
CA GLN A 36 10.52 2.38 -32.21
C GLN A 36 11.79 2.94 -32.83
N SER A 37 12.02 4.26 -32.77
CA SER A 37 13.20 4.90 -33.36
C SER A 37 14.49 4.49 -32.65
N LEU A 38 14.54 4.47 -31.32
CA LEU A 38 15.76 4.14 -30.59
C LEU A 38 16.04 2.64 -30.64
N TYR A 39 15.03 1.78 -30.43
CA TYR A 39 15.14 0.33 -30.59
C TYR A 39 15.60 -0.05 -32.00
N TYR A 40 14.95 0.48 -33.04
CA TYR A 40 15.31 0.23 -34.44
C TYR A 40 16.72 0.75 -34.82
N ARG A 41 17.16 1.85 -34.20
CA ARG A 41 18.50 2.40 -34.42
C ARG A 41 19.57 1.63 -33.66
N LEU A 42 19.26 1.16 -32.45
CA LEU A 42 20.17 0.39 -31.61
C LEU A 42 20.31 -1.05 -32.12
N SER A 43 19.26 -1.68 -32.65
CA SER A 43 19.32 -3.02 -33.25
C SER A 43 20.13 -3.06 -34.56
N LYS A 44 20.35 -1.91 -35.21
CA LYS A 44 21.27 -1.77 -36.36
C LYS A 44 22.72 -1.52 -35.95
N CYS A 45 22.96 -1.09 -34.72
CA CYS A 45 24.27 -1.07 -34.11
C CYS A 45 24.46 -2.44 -33.43
N GLN A 46 25.66 -3.01 -33.36
CA GLN A 46 25.87 -4.32 -32.71
C GLN A 46 25.76 -4.24 -31.16
N LEU A 47 24.91 -3.36 -30.65
CA LEU A 47 24.70 -3.12 -29.23
C LEU A 47 23.57 -4.03 -28.74
N ARG A 48 23.82 -4.74 -27.64
CA ARG A 48 22.81 -5.57 -27.00
C ARG A 48 21.73 -4.68 -26.41
N VAL A 49 20.48 -5.06 -26.63
CA VAL A 49 19.29 -4.33 -26.18
C VAL A 49 18.60 -5.17 -25.11
N ASP A 50 18.30 -4.58 -23.95
CA ASP A 50 17.78 -5.30 -22.79
C ASP A 50 16.44 -5.99 -23.11
N GLU A 51 15.62 -5.43 -24.00
CA GLU A 51 14.34 -5.99 -24.44
C GLU A 51 14.45 -7.34 -25.16
N GLU A 52 15.63 -7.71 -25.65
CA GLU A 52 15.88 -9.02 -26.28
C GLU A 52 16.27 -10.10 -25.27
N ASP A 53 16.66 -9.68 -24.06
CA ASP A 53 16.99 -10.58 -22.97
C ASP A 53 15.77 -11.43 -22.57
N VAL A 54 16.02 -12.71 -22.25
CA VAL A 54 14.96 -13.66 -21.90
C VAL A 54 14.21 -13.20 -20.65
N VAL A 55 14.89 -12.61 -19.68
CA VAL A 55 14.28 -12.05 -18.47
C VAL A 55 13.30 -10.94 -18.83
N HIS A 56 13.72 -9.99 -19.66
CA HIS A 56 12.88 -8.87 -20.09
C HIS A 56 11.68 -9.33 -20.93
N ARG A 57 11.88 -10.27 -21.86
CA ARG A 57 10.77 -10.82 -22.68
C ARG A 57 9.73 -11.53 -21.83
N ASN A 58 10.17 -12.38 -20.90
CA ASN A 58 9.28 -13.10 -19.99
C ASN A 58 8.52 -12.14 -19.06
N ALA A 59 9.23 -11.20 -18.46
CA ALA A 59 8.66 -10.17 -17.60
C ALA A 59 7.62 -9.32 -18.35
N ARG A 60 7.92 -8.89 -19.57
CA ARG A 60 7.00 -8.13 -20.43
C ARG A 60 5.74 -8.91 -20.74
N GLN A 61 5.85 -10.20 -21.09
CA GLN A 61 4.69 -11.04 -21.38
C GLN A 61 3.84 -11.27 -20.14
N ASN A 62 4.47 -11.49 -18.98
CA ASN A 62 3.79 -11.62 -17.70
C ASN A 62 3.05 -10.33 -17.30
N ALA A 63 3.69 -9.17 -17.46
CA ALA A 63 3.07 -7.86 -17.26
C ALA A 63 1.87 -7.65 -18.18
N LEU A 64 1.99 -8.05 -19.46
CA LEU A 64 0.90 -7.94 -20.43
C LEU A 64 -0.30 -8.83 -20.05
N ARG A 65 -0.07 -10.02 -19.49
CA ARG A 65 -1.15 -10.88 -18.99
C ARG A 65 -1.97 -10.19 -17.90
N VAL A 66 -1.30 -9.59 -16.90
CA VAL A 66 -1.98 -8.83 -15.84
C VAL A 66 -2.72 -7.62 -16.43
N PHE A 67 -2.07 -6.90 -17.35
CA PHE A 67 -2.66 -5.71 -17.98
C PHE A 67 -3.92 -6.02 -18.80
N ASN A 68 -3.94 -7.16 -19.50
CA ASN A 68 -5.09 -7.57 -20.31
C ASN A 68 -6.33 -7.93 -19.48
N ASP A 69 -6.15 -8.26 -18.19
CA ASP A 69 -7.26 -8.49 -17.27
C ASP A 69 -7.91 -7.17 -16.80
N ILE A 70 -7.36 -5.99 -17.17
CA ILE A 70 -7.90 -4.67 -16.79
C ILE A 70 -9.00 -4.27 -17.79
N PRO A 71 -10.23 -4.01 -17.32
CA PRO A 71 -11.32 -3.47 -18.14
C PRO A 71 -10.92 -2.23 -18.95
N ASN A 72 -11.51 -2.07 -20.14
CA ASN A 72 -11.31 -0.87 -20.96
C ASN A 72 -11.95 0.37 -20.34
N ASP A 73 -13.11 0.22 -19.69
CA ASP A 73 -13.73 1.28 -18.91
C ASP A 73 -12.93 1.53 -17.63
N CYS A 74 -12.43 2.76 -17.48
CA CYS A 74 -11.62 3.15 -16.33
C CYS A 74 -12.47 3.66 -15.16
N LEU A 75 -13.74 4.05 -15.35
CA LEU A 75 -14.54 4.62 -14.26
C LEU A 75 -14.95 3.59 -13.20
N ASN A 76 -15.06 2.32 -13.57
CA ASN A 76 -15.50 1.26 -12.67
C ASN A 76 -14.41 0.21 -12.43
N VAL A 77 -13.17 0.52 -12.83
CA VAL A 77 -12.05 -0.42 -12.76
C VAL A 77 -11.77 -0.84 -11.32
N LYS A 78 -11.83 0.09 -10.37
CA LYS A 78 -11.47 -0.18 -8.97
C LYS A 78 -12.45 -1.11 -8.27
N GLU A 79 -13.75 -0.89 -8.49
CA GLU A 79 -14.80 -1.73 -7.92
C GLU A 79 -14.71 -3.18 -8.41
N THR A 80 -14.20 -3.39 -9.63
CA THR A 80 -14.11 -4.72 -10.26
C THR A 80 -12.79 -5.42 -9.99
N VAL A 81 -11.65 -4.72 -10.06
CA VAL A 81 -10.31 -5.34 -10.00
C VAL A 81 -9.64 -5.23 -8.63
N VAL A 82 -9.99 -4.23 -7.83
CA VAL A 82 -9.43 -3.99 -6.48
C VAL A 82 -10.52 -3.67 -5.43
N PRO A 83 -11.51 -4.57 -5.24
CA PRO A 83 -12.68 -4.32 -4.41
C PRO A 83 -12.39 -4.14 -2.91
N LEU A 84 -11.25 -4.64 -2.40
CA LEU A 84 -10.95 -4.58 -0.96
C LEU A 84 -10.68 -3.15 -0.48
N GLN A 85 -10.30 -2.23 -1.37
CA GLN A 85 -10.03 -0.83 -1.07
C GLN A 85 -11.26 0.08 -1.10
N GLY A 86 -12.43 -0.45 -1.44
CA GLY A 86 -13.66 0.32 -1.60
C GLY A 86 -14.32 0.73 -0.27
N LYS A 87 -15.66 0.70 -0.26
CA LYS A 87 -16.49 1.18 0.87
C LYS A 87 -16.14 0.52 2.21
N THR A 88 -15.82 -0.77 2.20
CA THR A 88 -15.46 -1.51 3.41
C THR A 88 -14.17 -0.97 4.03
N TRP A 89 -13.14 -0.71 3.22
CA TRP A 89 -11.91 -0.10 3.69
C TRP A 89 -12.10 1.34 4.16
N ALA A 90 -12.89 2.14 3.44
CA ALA A 90 -13.22 3.52 3.86
C ALA A 90 -13.89 3.55 5.25
N SER A 91 -14.86 2.66 5.48
CA SER A 91 -15.52 2.47 6.78
C SER A 91 -14.52 2.05 7.87
N TRP A 92 -13.71 1.02 7.60
CA TRP A 92 -12.70 0.53 8.55
C TRP A 92 -11.68 1.62 8.91
N SER A 93 -11.19 2.35 7.91
CA SER A 93 -10.21 3.43 8.07
C SER A 93 -10.75 4.57 8.93
N GLN A 94 -12.01 4.93 8.74
CA GLN A 94 -12.65 5.97 9.53
C GLN A 94 -12.81 5.55 11.00
N LYS A 95 -13.17 4.29 11.24
CA LYS A 95 -13.23 3.70 12.59
C LYS A 95 -11.85 3.65 13.25
N LEU A 96 -10.81 3.23 12.52
CA LEU A 96 -9.43 3.26 13.02
C LEU A 96 -9.03 4.69 13.43
N LYS A 97 -9.28 5.68 12.56
CA LYS A 97 -9.01 7.10 12.89
C LYS A 97 -9.76 7.52 14.16
N ASN A 98 -11.00 7.06 14.34
CA ASN A 98 -11.78 7.37 15.54
C ASN A 98 -11.15 6.74 16.79
N VAL A 99 -10.64 5.50 16.72
CA VAL A 99 -9.92 4.86 17.84
C VAL A 99 -8.61 5.59 18.15
N CYS A 100 -7.82 5.94 17.14
CA CYS A 100 -6.51 6.58 17.30
C CYS A 100 -6.60 8.04 17.76
N LYS A 101 -7.70 8.74 17.49
CA LYS A 101 -7.92 10.10 18.02
C LYS A 101 -8.08 10.03 19.54
N SER A 102 -7.06 10.50 20.25
CA SER A 102 -7.11 10.74 21.69
C SER A 102 -8.21 11.75 22.00
N SER A 103 -9.35 11.27 22.45
CA SER A 103 -10.36 12.10 23.10
C SER A 103 -10.42 11.64 24.55
N GLN A 104 -10.28 12.58 25.48
CA GLN A 104 -10.30 12.39 26.95
C GLN A 104 -11.56 11.68 27.51
N TYR A 105 -12.46 11.19 26.66
CA TYR A 105 -13.81 10.73 27.04
C TYR A 105 -14.24 9.38 26.44
N LYS A 106 -13.38 8.65 25.71
CA LYS A 106 -13.78 7.31 25.23
C LYS A 106 -13.62 6.28 26.33
N THR A 107 -14.72 5.68 26.73
CA THR A 107 -14.74 4.54 27.64
C THR A 107 -14.17 3.29 26.96
N LEU A 108 -13.72 2.33 27.77
CA LEU A 108 -13.26 1.02 27.26
C LEU A 108 -14.34 0.29 26.44
N GLN A 109 -15.62 0.46 26.81
CA GLN A 109 -16.75 -0.16 26.14
C GLN A 109 -16.96 0.42 24.73
N GLU A 110 -16.87 1.75 24.57
CA GLU A 110 -16.97 2.41 23.26
C GLU A 110 -15.82 1.99 22.34
N VAL A 111 -14.59 1.91 22.87
CA VAL A 111 -13.45 1.40 22.10
C VAL A 111 -13.66 -0.07 21.70
N GLY A 112 -14.21 -0.89 22.59
CA GLY A 112 -14.55 -2.29 22.32
C GLY A 112 -15.58 -2.43 21.19
N LEU A 113 -16.64 -1.61 21.21
CA LEU A 113 -17.65 -1.60 20.16
C LEU A 113 -17.08 -1.20 18.80
N ILE A 114 -16.28 -0.12 18.74
CA ILE A 114 -15.65 0.31 17.49
C ILE A 114 -14.71 -0.78 16.95
N LYS A 115 -13.94 -1.45 17.82
CA LYS A 115 -13.09 -2.58 17.42
C LYS A 115 -13.90 -3.77 16.90
N TRP A 116 -15.05 -4.07 17.49
CA TRP A 116 -15.96 -5.10 16.99
C TRP A 116 -16.49 -4.74 15.60
N GLU A 117 -16.93 -3.50 15.38
CA GLU A 117 -17.39 -3.04 14.07
C GLU A 117 -16.27 -3.04 13.00
N MET A 118 -15.03 -2.75 13.41
CA MET A 118 -13.86 -2.89 12.55
C MET A 118 -13.62 -4.36 12.18
N ASN A 119 -13.81 -5.28 13.12
CA ASN A 119 -13.69 -6.72 12.86
C ASN A 119 -14.79 -7.20 11.87
N GLU A 120 -16.00 -6.67 11.96
CA GLU A 120 -17.06 -6.96 10.98
C GLU A 120 -16.72 -6.48 9.57
N ASP A 121 -16.06 -5.32 9.44
CA ASP A 121 -15.57 -4.86 8.13
C ASP A 121 -14.45 -5.76 7.60
N ARG A 122 -13.55 -6.25 8.48
CA ARG A 122 -12.54 -7.26 8.10
C ARG A 122 -13.18 -8.56 7.65
N LYS A 123 -14.26 -9.04 8.29
CA LYS A 123 -14.99 -10.25 7.86
C LYS A 123 -15.55 -10.09 6.45
N LYS A 124 -16.05 -8.90 6.10
CA LYS A 124 -16.51 -8.61 4.73
C LYS A 124 -15.36 -8.64 3.72
N GLN A 125 -14.20 -8.07 4.06
CA GLN A 125 -13.00 -8.16 3.22
C GLN A 125 -12.50 -9.61 3.07
N MET A 126 -12.55 -10.41 4.14
CA MET A 126 -12.15 -11.82 4.10
C MET A 126 -13.00 -12.64 3.13
N LYS A 127 -14.32 -12.44 3.11
CA LYS A 127 -15.22 -13.09 2.13
C LYS A 127 -14.85 -12.78 0.67
N ILE A 128 -14.32 -11.58 0.40
CA ILE A 128 -13.83 -11.22 -0.94
C ILE A 128 -12.51 -11.94 -1.24
N CYS A 129 -11.62 -12.09 -0.24
CA CYS A 129 -10.35 -12.79 -0.38
C CYS A 129 -10.52 -14.27 -0.72
N GLU A 130 -11.60 -14.92 -0.28
CA GLU A 130 -11.93 -16.32 -0.63
C GLU A 130 -12.07 -16.54 -2.14
N ASN A 131 -12.46 -15.50 -2.90
CA ASN A 131 -12.53 -15.56 -4.35
C ASN A 131 -12.01 -14.29 -5.02
N LEU A 132 -10.68 -14.14 -5.02
CA LEU A 132 -10.00 -13.05 -5.71
C LEU A 132 -10.36 -13.00 -7.20
N GLY A 133 -10.46 -11.78 -7.74
CA GLY A 133 -10.66 -11.55 -9.16
C GLY A 133 -9.52 -12.09 -10.03
N PRO A 134 -9.76 -12.37 -11.33
CA PRO A 134 -8.75 -12.92 -12.25
C PRO A 134 -7.46 -12.12 -12.25
N LEU A 135 -7.57 -10.79 -12.33
CA LEU A 135 -6.42 -9.89 -12.35
C LEU A 135 -5.52 -10.09 -11.12
N MET A 136 -6.09 -10.08 -9.91
CA MET A 136 -5.33 -10.23 -8.68
C MET A 136 -4.74 -11.64 -8.54
N LYS A 137 -5.44 -12.67 -9.00
CA LYS A 137 -4.88 -14.05 -9.06
C LYS A 137 -3.67 -14.12 -9.99
N THR A 138 -3.77 -13.55 -11.20
CA THR A 138 -2.67 -13.49 -12.17
C THR A 138 -1.48 -12.70 -11.61
N PHE A 139 -1.75 -11.51 -11.06
CA PHE A 139 -0.75 -10.63 -10.47
C PHE A 139 0.02 -11.30 -9.33
N LEU A 140 -0.69 -11.86 -8.33
CA LEU A 140 -0.05 -12.51 -7.18
C LEU A 140 0.71 -13.77 -7.60
N SER A 141 0.17 -14.57 -8.53
CA SER A 141 0.85 -15.78 -9.02
C SER A 141 2.19 -15.45 -9.69
N ILE A 142 2.22 -14.40 -10.52
CA ILE A 142 3.46 -13.97 -11.18
C ILE A 142 4.43 -13.37 -10.18
N LEU A 143 3.95 -12.49 -9.28
CA LEU A 143 4.79 -11.85 -8.28
C LEU A 143 5.50 -12.90 -7.39
N LEU A 144 4.76 -13.89 -6.89
CA LEU A 144 5.30 -14.98 -6.08
C LEU A 144 6.32 -15.83 -6.84
N LYS A 145 6.11 -16.07 -8.14
CA LYS A 145 7.10 -16.79 -8.97
C LYS A 145 8.38 -15.98 -9.19
N SER A 146 8.28 -14.65 -9.20
CA SER A 146 9.41 -13.75 -9.44
C SER A 146 10.19 -13.37 -8.18
N ILE A 147 9.66 -13.61 -6.98
CA ILE A 147 10.20 -13.04 -5.72
C ILE A 147 11.62 -13.50 -5.38
N ASN A 148 12.01 -14.70 -5.82
CA ASN A 148 13.34 -15.27 -5.56
C ASN A 148 14.44 -14.68 -6.47
N SER A 149 14.09 -13.83 -7.43
CA SER A 149 15.05 -13.11 -8.27
C SER A 149 14.69 -11.63 -8.30
N HIS A 150 15.54 -10.81 -7.67
CA HIS A 150 15.38 -9.37 -7.60
C HIS A 150 15.21 -8.75 -9.00
N GLU A 151 15.99 -9.22 -9.97
CA GLU A 151 15.93 -8.79 -11.36
C GLU A 151 14.58 -9.14 -12.00
N ASN A 152 14.14 -10.40 -11.92
CA ASN A 152 12.84 -10.83 -12.48
C ASN A 152 11.67 -10.02 -11.89
N CYS A 153 11.67 -9.83 -10.57
CA CYS A 153 10.63 -9.07 -9.89
C CYS A 153 10.63 -7.61 -10.32
N THR A 154 11.81 -6.97 -10.35
CA THR A 154 11.96 -5.57 -10.72
C THR A 154 11.54 -5.33 -12.17
N VAL A 155 12.02 -6.14 -13.11
CA VAL A 155 11.72 -5.98 -14.53
C VAL A 155 10.23 -6.24 -14.81
N PHE A 156 9.60 -7.21 -14.12
CA PHE A 156 8.16 -7.43 -14.21
C PHE A 156 7.36 -6.21 -13.75
N VAL A 157 7.70 -5.66 -12.57
CA VAL A 157 7.01 -4.47 -12.02
C VAL A 157 7.18 -3.26 -12.93
N LEU A 158 8.38 -3.05 -13.50
CA LEU A 158 8.64 -1.96 -14.44
C LEU A 158 7.78 -2.06 -15.71
N TRP A 159 7.68 -3.24 -16.31
CA TRP A 159 6.83 -3.44 -17.48
C TRP A 159 5.34 -3.23 -17.17
N LEU A 160 4.87 -3.75 -16.03
CA LEU A 160 3.48 -3.58 -15.63
C LEU A 160 3.15 -2.10 -15.38
N LYS A 161 4.04 -1.39 -14.66
CA LYS A 161 3.92 0.05 -14.44
C LYS A 161 3.89 0.82 -15.77
N ASN A 162 4.76 0.49 -16.72
CA ASN A 162 4.77 1.16 -18.02
C ASN A 162 3.44 0.99 -18.76
N TYR A 163 2.86 -0.21 -18.80
CA TYR A 163 1.55 -0.41 -19.44
C TYR A 163 0.43 0.38 -18.75
N LEU A 164 0.40 0.40 -17.41
CA LEU A 164 -0.56 1.19 -16.63
C LEU A 164 -0.39 2.70 -16.88
N ASP A 165 0.85 3.18 -16.93
CA ASP A 165 1.17 4.59 -17.20
C ASP A 165 0.81 4.98 -18.64
N GLN A 166 0.98 4.08 -19.61
CA GLN A 166 0.53 4.29 -21.00
C GLN A 166 -0.99 4.40 -21.08
N LYS A 167 -1.73 3.50 -20.43
CA LYS A 167 -3.20 3.57 -20.36
C LYS A 167 -3.66 4.87 -19.70
N SER A 168 -3.07 5.23 -18.56
CA SER A 168 -3.35 6.48 -17.85
C SER A 168 -3.11 7.72 -18.71
N ARG A 169 -2.00 7.76 -19.47
CA ARG A 169 -1.69 8.85 -20.40
C ARG A 169 -2.72 8.99 -21.53
N SER A 170 -3.37 7.91 -21.93
CA SER A 170 -4.43 7.97 -22.95
C SER A 170 -5.79 8.42 -22.41
N VAL A 171 -6.09 8.12 -21.14
CA VAL A 171 -7.43 8.30 -20.56
C VAL A 171 -7.54 9.57 -19.70
N LEU A 172 -6.58 9.83 -18.80
CA LEU A 172 -6.67 10.91 -17.81
C LEU A 172 -6.73 12.33 -18.40
N PRO A 173 -6.10 12.67 -19.55
CA PRO A 173 -6.20 14.02 -20.10
C PRO A 173 -7.65 14.48 -20.36
N GLY A 174 -8.55 13.56 -20.73
CA GLY A 174 -9.97 13.85 -20.92
C GLY A 174 -10.64 14.30 -19.62
N TYR A 175 -10.52 13.49 -18.57
CA TYR A 175 -11.06 13.80 -17.24
C TYR A 175 -10.43 15.05 -16.61
N LEU A 176 -9.11 15.24 -16.79
CA LEU A 176 -8.41 16.44 -16.32
C LEU A 176 -8.91 17.71 -17.02
N SER A 177 -9.23 17.63 -18.30
CA SER A 177 -9.76 18.77 -19.05
C SER A 177 -11.16 19.12 -18.57
N GLN A 178 -12.02 18.12 -18.33
CA GLN A 178 -13.35 18.32 -17.77
C GLN A 178 -13.30 18.96 -16.37
N TYR A 179 -12.49 18.40 -15.47
CA TYR A 179 -12.28 18.95 -14.13
C TYR A 179 -11.82 20.42 -14.17
N LYS A 180 -10.86 20.75 -15.05
CA LYS A 180 -10.36 22.13 -15.20
C LYS A 180 -11.45 23.09 -15.68
N ASN A 181 -12.28 22.67 -16.62
CA ASN A 181 -13.39 23.49 -17.12
C ASN A 181 -14.41 23.76 -16.00
N ASP A 182 -14.80 22.73 -15.26
CA ASP A 182 -15.76 22.87 -14.15
C ASP A 182 -15.21 23.76 -13.04
N TRP A 183 -13.91 23.65 -12.75
CA TRP A 183 -13.23 24.51 -11.79
C TRP A 183 -13.19 25.98 -12.23
N GLN A 184 -12.91 26.24 -13.52
CA GLN A 184 -12.96 27.58 -14.09
C GLN A 184 -14.37 28.18 -14.04
N ASN A 185 -15.38 27.37 -14.37
CA ASN A 185 -16.79 27.76 -14.30
C ASN A 185 -17.19 28.14 -12.87
N LEU A 186 -16.78 27.35 -11.86
CA LEU A 186 -17.06 27.68 -10.46
C LEU A 186 -16.41 29.00 -10.04
N ASN A 187 -15.15 29.23 -10.43
CA ASN A 187 -14.43 30.46 -10.07
C ASN A 187 -15.01 31.72 -10.74
N ALA A 188 -15.42 31.62 -12.01
CA ALA A 188 -16.05 32.74 -12.72
C ALA A 188 -17.37 33.21 -12.07
N ASN A 189 -18.03 32.33 -11.28
CA ASN A 189 -19.31 32.61 -10.62
C ASN A 189 -19.18 32.93 -9.12
N ARG A 190 -17.95 33.02 -8.59
CA ARG A 190 -17.68 33.11 -7.14
C ARG A 190 -17.88 34.50 -6.54
N ASP A 191 -17.92 35.55 -7.37
CA ASP A 191 -18.00 36.94 -6.94
C ASP A 191 -19.40 37.40 -6.48
N ASN A 192 -20.41 36.55 -6.63
CA ASN A 192 -21.75 36.81 -6.10
C ASN A 192 -21.86 36.39 -4.63
N LYS A 193 -21.91 37.37 -3.71
CA LYS A 193 -21.96 37.23 -2.23
C LYS A 193 -23.12 36.39 -1.64
N LYS A 194 -23.98 35.79 -2.47
CA LYS A 194 -25.04 34.85 -2.05
C LYS A 194 -24.87 33.54 -2.80
N GLU A 195 -24.98 32.41 -2.08
CA GLU A 195 -24.92 31.07 -2.68
C GLU A 195 -26.12 30.84 -3.62
N SER A 196 -25.95 31.27 -4.86
CA SER A 196 -26.92 31.13 -5.94
C SER A 196 -27.10 29.66 -6.30
N SER A 197 -28.28 29.31 -6.82
CA SER A 197 -28.56 28.00 -7.42
C SER A 197 -27.49 27.60 -8.46
N ILE A 198 -26.89 28.59 -9.13
CA ILE A 198 -25.79 28.42 -10.09
C ILE A 198 -24.51 27.91 -9.41
N ILE A 199 -24.10 28.51 -8.29
CA ILE A 199 -22.90 28.09 -7.54
C ILE A 199 -23.07 26.67 -7.00
N LYS A 200 -24.26 26.33 -6.49
CA LYS A 200 -24.59 24.97 -6.05
C LYS A 200 -24.47 23.95 -7.19
N ARG A 201 -24.95 24.30 -8.39
CA ARG A 201 -24.81 23.44 -9.58
C ARG A 201 -23.35 23.26 -9.98
N CYS A 202 -22.58 24.34 -10.11
CA CYS A 202 -21.17 24.27 -10.48
C CYS A 202 -20.34 23.47 -9.47
N ARG A 203 -20.62 23.58 -8.17
CA ARG A 203 -19.96 22.75 -7.15
C ARG A 203 -20.26 21.27 -7.35
N LYS A 204 -21.51 20.90 -7.62
CA LYS A 204 -21.92 19.52 -7.88
C LYS A 204 -21.28 18.95 -9.15
N GLU A 205 -21.15 19.76 -10.20
CA GLU A 205 -20.44 19.39 -11.44
C GLU A 205 -18.95 19.15 -11.17
N LEU A 206 -18.30 20.05 -10.42
CA LEU A 206 -16.90 19.90 -10.04
C LEU A 206 -16.67 18.64 -9.18
N GLU A 207 -17.50 18.39 -8.17
CA GLU A 207 -17.46 17.18 -7.33
C GLU A 207 -17.59 15.91 -8.19
N LYS A 208 -18.49 15.91 -9.18
CA LYS A 208 -18.65 14.80 -10.11
C LYS A 208 -17.41 14.58 -10.98
N SER A 209 -16.81 15.65 -11.49
CA SER A 209 -15.61 15.56 -12.33
C SER A 209 -14.38 15.16 -11.53
N GLU A 210 -14.26 15.60 -10.27
CA GLU A 210 -13.23 15.15 -9.33
C GLU A 210 -13.37 13.65 -9.03
N TYR A 211 -14.59 13.19 -8.74
CA TYR A 211 -14.89 11.78 -8.55
C TYR A 211 -14.51 10.96 -9.78
N ASN A 212 -14.96 11.37 -10.96
CA ASN A 212 -14.63 10.67 -12.21
C ASN A 212 -13.12 10.61 -12.47
N LEU A 213 -12.40 11.69 -12.21
CA LEU A 213 -10.94 11.73 -12.35
C LEU A 213 -10.26 10.77 -11.37
N ALA A 214 -10.72 10.74 -10.12
CA ALA A 214 -10.19 9.82 -9.11
C ALA A 214 -10.46 8.36 -9.49
N GLU A 215 -11.68 8.02 -9.91
CA GLU A 215 -12.06 6.66 -10.30
C GLU A 215 -11.37 6.19 -11.57
N ALA A 216 -11.23 7.06 -12.58
CA ALA A 216 -10.51 6.75 -13.81
C ALA A 216 -9.00 6.57 -13.62
N SER A 217 -8.43 7.08 -12.52
CA SER A 217 -7.01 6.91 -12.19
C SER A 217 -6.75 5.53 -11.63
N PHE A 218 -5.98 4.72 -12.35
CA PHE A 218 -5.60 3.38 -11.92
C PHE A 218 -4.12 3.11 -12.23
N GLY A 219 -3.34 2.91 -11.18
CA GLY A 219 -1.91 2.68 -11.22
C GLY A 219 -1.48 1.49 -10.36
N PHE A 220 -0.19 1.17 -10.41
CA PHE A 220 0.40 0.02 -9.73
C PHE A 220 0.19 0.06 -8.21
N GLU A 221 0.14 1.25 -7.62
CA GLU A 221 -0.14 1.46 -6.21
C GLU A 221 -1.49 0.89 -5.76
N HIS A 222 -2.49 0.86 -6.64
CA HIS A 222 -3.78 0.25 -6.36
C HIS A 222 -3.64 -1.28 -6.23
N LEU A 223 -2.82 -1.93 -7.05
CA LEU A 223 -2.55 -3.38 -6.94
C LEU A 223 -1.79 -3.70 -5.64
N CYS A 224 -0.78 -2.90 -5.30
CA CYS A 224 -0.04 -3.06 -4.05
C CYS A 224 -0.92 -2.85 -2.82
N ARG A 225 -1.82 -1.85 -2.86
CA ARG A 225 -2.76 -1.60 -1.77
C ARG A 225 -3.76 -2.75 -1.63
N GLU A 226 -4.22 -3.33 -2.74
CA GLU A 226 -5.11 -4.49 -2.71
C GLU A 226 -4.42 -5.69 -2.07
N MET A 227 -3.20 -5.99 -2.49
CA MET A 227 -2.36 -7.02 -1.87
C MET A 227 -2.17 -6.78 -0.37
N GLY A 228 -1.95 -5.53 0.05
CA GLY A 228 -1.88 -5.17 1.47
C GLY A 228 -3.19 -5.43 2.20
N GLN A 229 -4.34 -5.12 1.59
CA GLN A 229 -5.65 -5.43 2.18
C GLN A 229 -5.91 -6.94 2.27
N ILE A 230 -5.46 -7.73 1.29
CA ILE A 230 -5.50 -9.20 1.37
C ILE A 230 -4.69 -9.66 2.58
N PHE A 231 -3.44 -9.20 2.71
CA PHE A 231 -2.58 -9.55 3.83
C PHE A 231 -3.23 -9.20 5.19
N GLU A 232 -3.64 -7.94 5.37
CA GLU A 232 -4.25 -7.47 6.62
C GLU A 232 -5.55 -8.20 6.96
N SER A 233 -6.34 -8.56 5.94
CA SER A 233 -7.59 -9.31 6.15
C SER A 233 -7.32 -10.76 6.52
N ILE A 234 -6.34 -11.40 5.87
CA ILE A 234 -5.93 -12.76 6.22
C ILE A 234 -5.37 -12.77 7.64
N ASP A 235 -4.39 -11.91 7.93
CA ASP A 235 -3.71 -11.79 9.23
C ASP A 235 -4.70 -11.72 10.40
N GLN A 236 -5.74 -10.89 10.26
CA GLN A 236 -6.79 -10.70 11.26
C GLN A 236 -7.57 -11.98 11.62
N PHE A 237 -7.75 -12.93 10.69
CA PHE A 237 -8.48 -14.18 10.91
C PHE A 237 -7.62 -15.44 10.83
N SER A 238 -6.36 -15.33 10.46
CA SER A 238 -5.37 -16.38 10.65
C SER A 238 -4.96 -16.42 12.13
N ALA A 239 -5.91 -16.82 12.97
CA ALA A 239 -5.59 -17.35 14.28
C ALA A 239 -4.59 -18.50 14.09
N GLY A 240 -3.30 -18.25 14.31
CA GLY A 240 -2.23 -19.24 14.16
C GLY A 240 -0.96 -18.84 13.39
N ARG A 241 -0.73 -17.55 13.05
CA ARG A 241 0.59 -17.09 12.54
C ARG A 241 1.17 -15.87 13.25
N CYS A 242 0.83 -15.64 14.52
CA CYS A 242 1.82 -15.01 15.40
C CYS A 242 2.94 -16.04 15.57
N THR A 243 4.19 -15.64 15.36
CA THR A 243 5.36 -16.49 15.53
C THR A 243 5.33 -17.11 16.92
N ARG A 244 4.97 -18.39 16.99
CA ARG A 244 5.21 -19.21 18.17
C ARG A 244 6.64 -19.68 18.06
N GLY A 245 7.50 -19.16 18.91
CA GLY A 245 8.91 -19.43 18.75
C GLY A 245 9.74 -18.92 19.90
N VAL A 246 10.84 -19.62 20.08
CA VAL A 246 11.97 -19.20 20.90
C VAL A 246 13.05 -18.82 19.91
N PHE A 247 13.41 -17.54 19.87
CA PHE A 247 14.59 -17.08 19.15
C PHE A 247 15.76 -17.03 20.12
N VAL A 248 16.86 -17.68 19.76
CA VAL A 248 18.03 -17.79 20.63
C VAL A 248 19.23 -17.20 19.89
N GLN A 249 19.91 -16.26 20.54
CA GLN A 249 21.11 -15.64 20.04
C GLN A 249 22.22 -15.67 21.10
N LEU A 250 23.41 -16.10 20.70
CA LEU A 250 24.60 -16.03 21.53
C LEU A 250 25.36 -14.73 21.25
N VAL A 251 25.57 -13.91 22.27
CA VAL A 251 26.21 -12.59 22.16
C VAL A 251 27.55 -12.61 22.91
N PRO A 252 28.70 -12.36 22.26
CA PRO A 252 29.99 -12.33 22.94
C PRO A 252 30.08 -11.15 23.90
N VAL A 253 30.67 -11.36 25.08
CA VAL A 253 30.86 -10.31 26.08
C VAL A 253 32.19 -9.59 25.85
N SER A 254 32.13 -8.32 25.48
CA SER A 254 33.33 -7.49 25.23
C SER A 254 33.88 -6.79 26.47
N ILE A 255 33.46 -7.19 27.67
CA ILE A 255 33.85 -6.55 28.94
C ILE A 255 35.05 -7.30 29.53
N GLU A 256 36.20 -6.61 29.63
CA GLU A 256 37.52 -7.17 30.02
C GLU A 256 37.60 -7.85 31.40
N LYS A 257 36.55 -7.79 32.22
CA LYS A 257 36.49 -8.41 33.57
C LYS A 257 35.26 -9.29 33.79
N SER A 258 34.57 -9.70 32.73
CA SER A 258 33.46 -10.65 32.84
C SER A 258 33.98 -12.05 33.17
N LYS A 259 33.23 -12.80 34.00
CA LYS A 259 33.46 -14.24 34.21
C LYS A 259 32.90 -15.12 33.08
N TYR A 260 32.14 -14.51 32.17
CA TYR A 260 31.44 -15.20 31.09
C TYR A 260 31.90 -14.67 29.73
N ASP A 261 32.14 -15.59 28.79
CA ASP A 261 32.56 -15.27 27.43
C ASP A 261 31.39 -14.85 26.52
N TYR A 262 30.18 -15.33 26.84
CA TYR A 262 28.97 -15.10 26.05
C TYR A 262 27.74 -14.92 26.94
N VAL A 263 26.74 -14.20 26.41
CA VAL A 263 25.37 -14.11 26.94
C VAL A 263 24.43 -14.79 25.95
N LEU A 264 23.62 -15.73 26.42
CA LEU A 264 22.55 -16.32 25.64
C LEU A 264 21.29 -15.47 25.79
N VAL A 265 20.87 -14.80 24.72
CA VAL A 265 19.63 -14.03 24.67
C VAL A 265 18.54 -14.93 24.10
N ILE A 266 17.50 -15.16 24.89
CA ILE A 266 16.34 -15.94 24.51
C ILE A 266 15.15 -14.99 24.42
N ASP A 267 14.67 -14.74 23.20
CA ASP A 267 13.46 -13.96 22.94
C ASP A 267 12.30 -14.91 22.64
N THR A 268 11.15 -14.68 23.26
CA THR A 268 9.99 -15.57 23.15
C THR A 268 8.72 -14.79 22.84
N GLU A 269 7.93 -15.33 21.92
CA GLU A 269 6.63 -14.78 21.55
C GLU A 269 5.52 -15.81 21.78
N GLY A 270 4.32 -15.33 22.12
CA GLY A 270 3.11 -16.16 22.18
C GLY A 270 2.56 -16.50 23.57
N LEU A 271 3.08 -15.92 24.66
CA LEU A 271 2.51 -16.08 26.00
C LEU A 271 1.07 -15.50 26.06
N ARG A 272 0.11 -16.27 26.58
CA ARG A 272 -1.34 -15.92 26.63
C ARG A 272 -2.00 -15.71 25.27
N ALA A 273 -1.57 -16.49 24.27
CA ALA A 273 -2.17 -16.50 22.94
C ALA A 273 -3.71 -16.72 23.02
N PRO A 274 -4.54 -15.73 22.59
CA PRO A 274 -6.00 -15.80 22.73
C PRO A 274 -6.63 -17.03 22.08
N GLU A 275 -5.96 -17.59 21.07
CA GLU A 275 -6.40 -18.76 20.30
C GLU A 275 -6.36 -20.09 21.07
N LEU A 276 -5.78 -20.16 22.28
CA LEU A 276 -5.68 -21.38 23.10
C LEU A 276 -6.70 -21.46 24.24
N ALA A 277 -7.87 -20.81 24.12
CA ALA A 277 -8.86 -20.68 25.20
C ALA A 277 -9.20 -22.00 25.95
N ASN A 278 -9.07 -23.17 25.31
CA ASN A 278 -9.34 -24.48 25.90
C ASN A 278 -8.11 -25.20 26.53
N GLN A 279 -6.87 -24.72 26.31
CA GLN A 279 -5.61 -25.29 26.83
C GLN A 279 -4.68 -24.24 27.49
N LYS A 280 -5.20 -23.03 27.75
CA LYS A 280 -4.47 -21.85 28.25
C LYS A 280 -3.41 -22.15 29.30
N GLN A 281 -3.78 -22.87 30.37
CA GLN A 281 -2.94 -22.91 31.57
C GLN A 281 -1.76 -23.89 31.47
N SER A 282 -1.93 -25.07 30.87
CA SER A 282 -0.83 -26.05 30.77
C SER A 282 0.27 -25.55 29.83
N HIS A 283 -0.12 -24.90 28.73
CA HIS A 283 0.82 -24.50 27.68
C HIS A 283 1.56 -23.20 28.00
N ASP A 284 0.85 -22.20 28.55
CA ASP A 284 1.50 -20.98 29.03
C ASP A 284 2.50 -21.32 30.15
N ASN A 285 2.19 -22.31 30.99
CA ASN A 285 3.11 -22.82 31.99
C ASN A 285 4.33 -23.51 31.35
N GLU A 286 4.17 -24.39 30.35
CA GLU A 286 5.31 -25.05 29.67
C GLU A 286 6.31 -24.05 29.06
N LEU A 287 5.82 -23.03 28.35
CA LEU A 287 6.68 -22.00 27.76
C LEU A 287 7.34 -21.15 28.84
N ALA A 288 6.60 -20.78 29.90
CA ALA A 288 7.16 -20.06 31.03
C ALA A 288 8.20 -20.89 31.80
N THR A 289 7.95 -22.18 32.03
CA THR A 289 8.91 -23.13 32.63
C THR A 289 10.17 -23.24 31.80
N PHE A 290 10.05 -23.32 30.48
CA PHE A 290 11.21 -23.37 29.59
C PHE A 290 12.05 -22.09 29.69
N VAL A 291 11.42 -20.91 29.59
CA VAL A 291 12.13 -19.62 29.61
C VAL A 291 12.72 -19.32 30.98
N ILE A 292 11.91 -19.46 32.04
CA ILE A 292 12.33 -19.15 33.42
C ILE A 292 13.31 -20.20 33.93
N GLY A 293 13.14 -21.48 33.54
CA GLY A 293 14.02 -22.57 33.95
C GLY A 293 15.41 -22.54 33.31
N LEU A 294 15.52 -22.00 32.08
CA LEU A 294 16.81 -21.88 31.38
C LEU A 294 17.53 -20.55 31.63
N GLY A 295 16.80 -19.49 32.00
CA GLY A 295 17.36 -18.16 32.15
C GLY A 295 17.95 -17.90 33.53
N ASP A 296 19.24 -17.57 33.62
CA ASP A 296 19.84 -16.98 34.84
C ASP A 296 19.16 -15.66 35.24
N ILE A 297 18.64 -14.93 34.24
CA ILE A 297 17.82 -13.73 34.38
C ILE A 297 16.67 -13.82 33.36
N THR A 298 15.44 -13.63 33.82
CA THR A 298 14.25 -13.56 32.96
C THR A 298 13.63 -12.17 33.00
N ILE A 299 13.40 -11.58 31.83
CA ILE A 299 12.71 -10.30 31.69
C ILE A 299 11.31 -10.57 31.17
N VAL A 300 10.29 -10.20 31.95
CA VAL A 300 8.89 -10.34 31.56
C VAL A 300 8.36 -8.98 31.14
N ASN A 301 8.11 -8.82 29.84
CA ASN A 301 7.58 -7.58 29.28
C ASN A 301 6.04 -7.56 29.37
N ILE A 302 5.48 -6.70 30.20
CA ILE A 302 4.02 -6.55 30.40
C ILE A 302 3.59 -5.18 29.88
N LYS A 303 2.57 -5.14 29.01
CA LYS A 303 2.11 -3.90 28.39
C LYS A 303 1.16 -3.13 29.31
N GLY A 304 1.63 -2.00 29.85
CA GLY A 304 0.83 -1.08 30.65
C GLY A 304 0.63 -1.52 32.10
N GLU A 305 -0.10 -0.72 32.89
CA GLU A 305 -0.27 -0.90 34.34
C GLU A 305 -1.53 -1.69 34.72
N ASN A 306 -2.02 -2.58 33.84
CA ASN A 306 -3.23 -3.36 34.12
C ASN A 306 -2.93 -4.42 35.20
N THR A 307 -3.44 -4.20 36.41
CA THR A 307 -3.22 -5.08 37.57
C THR A 307 -3.78 -6.49 37.40
N ALA A 308 -4.78 -6.70 36.56
CA ALA A 308 -5.29 -8.03 36.23
C ALA A 308 -4.32 -8.80 35.33
N GLU A 309 -3.78 -8.16 34.29
CA GLU A 309 -2.81 -8.78 33.39
C GLU A 309 -1.48 -9.07 34.08
N MET A 310 -1.03 -8.16 34.96
CA MET A 310 0.15 -8.40 35.80
C MET A 310 -0.02 -9.61 36.71
N LYS A 311 -1.18 -9.74 37.38
CA LYS A 311 -1.46 -10.89 38.24
C LYS A 311 -1.49 -12.21 37.47
N ASP A 312 -2.11 -12.22 36.30
CA ASP A 312 -2.21 -13.43 35.47
C ASP A 312 -0.84 -13.89 34.96
N VAL A 313 -0.02 -12.96 34.45
CA VAL A 313 1.33 -13.28 33.95
C VAL A 313 2.25 -13.72 35.09
N LEU A 314 2.18 -13.05 36.23
CA LEU A 314 2.93 -13.47 37.42
C LEU A 314 2.45 -14.82 37.94
N GLN A 315 1.16 -15.13 37.84
CA GLN A 315 0.64 -16.44 38.21
C GLN A 315 1.24 -17.54 37.33
N ILE A 316 1.31 -17.34 36.02
CA ILE A 316 1.96 -18.27 35.09
C ILE A 316 3.45 -18.45 35.45
N ALA A 317 4.16 -17.35 35.71
CA ALA A 317 5.57 -17.40 36.09
C ALA A 317 5.82 -18.11 37.43
N VAL A 318 4.93 -17.95 38.41
CA VAL A 318 5.01 -18.62 39.73
C VAL A 318 4.70 -20.10 39.64
N HIS A 319 3.78 -20.50 38.75
CA HIS A 319 3.39 -21.90 38.53
C HIS A 319 4.24 -22.59 37.45
N ALA A 320 5.34 -21.97 37.05
CA ALA A 320 6.31 -22.54 36.11
C ALA A 320 7.14 -23.68 36.73
N PHE A 321 7.00 -23.96 38.04
CA PHE A 321 7.72 -25.01 38.77
C PHE A 321 6.78 -25.77 39.70
#